data_AF-A0A453GFH1-F1
#
_entry.id   AF-A0A453GFH1-F1
#
_cell.length_a   1.000
_cell.length_b   1.000
_cell.length_c   1.000
_cell.angle_alpha   90.00
_cell.angle_beta   90.00
_cell.angle_gamma   90.00
#
_symmetry.space_group_name_H-M   'P 1'
#
loop_
_entity.id
_entity.type
_entity.pdbx_description
1 polymer ?
#
loop_
_entity_poly.entity_id
_entity_poly.type
_entity_poly.pdbx_seq_one_letter_code
_entity_poly.pdbx_strand_id
1 'polypeptide(L)'
;IQIHVMLYHLDFPQVLEDEYGGWLSPRIVEDFTAFADVCFREFGDRVSYWTTIDEPNVGPIGSYDSGIFAPGRCSDPFGITKCTAGNSTVEPYIAVHNMILAHASATRLYREQYQAVQKGVVGINVYSFWTYPLTNSTVDLEATKRYQDFMFGWTLGPLVFGDYPQVMKTNVGSRLPSFTKSQSEFVKGAIDFIGINHYYSVYVNDRPLKEGVRDYAADMSVYQRGSRTDPATSEYAPTAYPDDPEGLQFVLQYLTEAYGGLPIYVQENG
;
A
#
# COMPACT_ATOMS: atom_id res chain seq x y z
N ILE A 1 -3.60 9.63 -27.25
CA ILE A 1 -3.66 8.80 -26.02
C ILE A 1 -2.36 9.04 -25.28
N GLN A 2 -2.43 9.43 -24.00
CA GLN A 2 -1.24 9.54 -23.15
C GLN A 2 -0.99 8.18 -22.51
N ILE A 3 0.23 7.67 -22.63
CA ILE A 3 0.57 6.32 -22.16
C ILE A 3 0.99 6.43 -20.69
N HIS A 4 0.31 5.67 -19.85
CA HIS A 4 0.68 5.40 -18.46
C HIS A 4 1.05 3.93 -18.37
N VAL A 5 2.19 3.62 -17.75
CA VAL A 5 2.67 2.25 -17.59
C VAL A 5 2.84 1.94 -16.11
N MET A 6 2.30 0.79 -15.71
CA MET A 6 2.50 0.19 -14.41
C MET A 6 3.56 -0.91 -14.55
N LEU A 7 4.66 -0.82 -13.80
CA LEU A 7 5.77 -1.75 -13.94
C LEU A 7 5.48 -3.10 -13.29
N TYR A 8 4.78 -3.10 -12.15
CA TYR A 8 4.43 -4.31 -11.41
C TYR A 8 2.97 -4.29 -10.99
N HIS A 9 2.25 -5.37 -11.31
CA HIS A 9 0.83 -5.57 -11.00
C HIS A 9 0.58 -7.05 -10.68
N LEU A 10 1.06 -7.51 -9.52
CA LEU A 10 0.94 -8.90 -9.03
C LEU A 10 1.53 -9.97 -9.96
N ASP A 11 2.39 -9.59 -10.89
CA ASP A 11 3.00 -10.43 -11.92
C ASP A 11 4.45 -10.82 -11.59
N PHE A 12 4.69 -11.18 -10.33
CA PHE A 12 6.03 -11.43 -9.80
C PHE A 12 6.73 -12.63 -10.48
N PRO A 13 8.01 -12.52 -10.89
CA PRO A 13 8.74 -13.64 -11.47
C PRO A 13 8.93 -14.78 -10.47
N GLN A 14 8.37 -15.96 -10.75
CA GLN A 14 8.45 -17.14 -9.87
C GLN A 14 9.89 -17.52 -9.48
N VAL A 15 10.86 -17.33 -10.38
CA VAL A 15 12.27 -17.65 -10.11
C VAL A 15 12.85 -16.86 -8.94
N LEU A 16 12.43 -15.61 -8.73
CA LEU A 16 12.89 -14.77 -7.62
C LEU A 16 12.20 -15.15 -6.31
N GLU A 17 10.96 -15.62 -6.37
CA GLU A 17 10.26 -16.21 -5.24
C GLU A 17 10.96 -17.50 -4.79
N ASP A 18 11.31 -18.38 -5.74
CA ASP A 18 12.01 -19.64 -5.46
C ASP A 18 13.43 -19.42 -4.92
N GLU A 19 14.14 -18.40 -5.43
CA GLU A 19 15.54 -18.16 -5.06
C GLU A 19 15.68 -17.52 -3.66
N TYR A 20 14.81 -16.58 -3.31
CA TYR A 20 14.97 -15.82 -2.07
C TYR A 20 13.66 -15.37 -1.39
N GLY A 21 12.50 -15.85 -1.83
CA GLY A 21 11.20 -15.49 -1.24
C GLY A 21 10.68 -14.13 -1.67
N GLY A 22 11.11 -13.65 -2.85
CA GLY A 22 10.55 -12.47 -3.50
C GLY A 22 10.56 -11.22 -2.63
N TRP A 23 9.38 -10.63 -2.41
CA TRP A 23 9.22 -9.39 -1.63
C TRP A 23 9.63 -9.52 -0.15
N LEU A 24 9.81 -10.73 0.38
CA LEU A 24 10.29 -10.93 1.75
C LEU A 24 11.81 -10.73 1.90
N SER A 25 12.54 -10.60 0.79
CA SER A 25 13.99 -10.41 0.78
C SER A 25 14.37 -9.00 0.34
N PRO A 26 15.34 -8.34 0.99
CA PRO A 26 15.83 -7.03 0.54
C PRO A 26 16.55 -7.10 -0.82
N ARG A 27 16.92 -8.30 -1.31
CA ARG A 27 17.52 -8.50 -2.63
C ARG A 27 16.61 -8.01 -3.77
N ILE A 28 15.29 -8.02 -3.56
CA ILE A 28 14.32 -7.59 -4.58
C ILE A 28 14.49 -6.12 -4.97
N VAL A 29 15.07 -5.28 -4.10
CA VAL A 29 15.27 -3.86 -4.39
C VAL A 29 16.20 -3.69 -5.59
N GLU A 30 17.28 -4.47 -5.67
CA GLU A 30 18.23 -4.43 -6.77
C GLU A 30 17.62 -5.01 -8.05
N ASP A 31 16.99 -6.18 -7.97
CA ASP A 31 16.38 -6.85 -9.13
C ASP A 31 15.24 -6.02 -9.73
N PHE A 32 14.37 -5.43 -8.90
CA PHE A 32 13.30 -4.55 -9.35
C PHE A 32 13.86 -3.25 -9.97
N THR A 33 14.93 -2.69 -9.40
CA THR A 33 15.59 -1.51 -9.98
C THR A 33 16.18 -1.83 -11.34
N ALA A 34 16.81 -2.98 -11.52
CA ALA A 34 17.35 -3.44 -12.80
C ALA A 34 16.24 -3.68 -13.83
N PHE A 35 15.11 -4.25 -13.43
CA PHE A 35 13.94 -4.38 -14.29
C PHE A 35 13.39 -3.01 -14.72
N ALA A 36 13.21 -2.08 -13.77
CA ALA A 36 12.77 -0.73 -14.06
C ALA A 36 13.74 0.01 -15.00
N ASP A 37 15.05 -0.16 -14.84
CA ASP A 37 16.08 0.39 -15.73
C ASP A 37 15.86 -0.02 -17.18
N VAL A 38 15.61 -1.31 -17.42
CA VAL A 38 15.29 -1.83 -18.75
C VAL A 38 14.03 -1.15 -19.29
N CYS A 39 12.95 -1.09 -18.51
CA CYS A 39 11.71 -0.46 -18.95
C CYS A 39 11.90 1.03 -19.31
N PHE A 40 12.60 1.79 -18.47
CA PHE A 40 12.87 3.21 -18.72
C PHE A 40 13.72 3.41 -19.97
N ARG A 41 14.76 2.60 -20.16
CA ARG A 41 15.62 2.67 -21.35
C ARG A 41 14.86 2.35 -22.64
N GLU A 42 14.08 1.27 -22.65
CA GLU A 42 13.48 0.75 -23.88
C GLU A 42 12.18 1.47 -24.28
N PHE A 43 11.44 2.04 -23.30
CA PHE A 43 10.11 2.62 -23.57
C PHE A 43 9.96 4.08 -23.14
N GLY A 44 10.90 4.64 -22.37
CA GLY A 44 10.82 6.00 -21.87
C GLY A 44 10.99 7.09 -22.93
N ASP A 45 11.27 6.73 -24.18
CA ASP A 45 11.17 7.64 -25.33
C ASP A 45 9.70 8.04 -25.64
N ARG A 46 8.74 7.20 -25.23
CA ARG A 46 7.29 7.38 -25.47
C ARG A 46 6.44 7.40 -24.21
N VAL A 47 6.91 6.76 -23.13
CA VAL A 47 6.21 6.70 -21.84
C VAL A 47 6.69 7.83 -20.94
N SER A 48 5.77 8.64 -20.46
CA SER A 48 6.08 9.78 -19.56
C SER A 48 5.46 9.64 -18.17
N TYR A 49 4.68 8.59 -17.91
CA TYR A 49 4.02 8.34 -16.63
C TYR A 49 4.26 6.91 -16.21
N TRP A 50 5.04 6.75 -15.15
CA TRP A 50 5.44 5.47 -14.62
C TRP A 50 4.84 5.26 -13.25
N THR A 51 3.93 4.30 -13.11
CA THR A 51 3.58 3.73 -11.82
C THR A 51 4.51 2.55 -11.58
N THR A 52 5.27 2.58 -10.50
CA THR A 52 6.19 1.47 -10.19
C THR A 52 5.47 0.22 -9.73
N ILE A 53 4.67 0.31 -8.67
CA ILE A 53 4.05 -0.81 -7.97
C ILE A 53 2.57 -0.49 -7.81
N ASP A 54 1.74 -1.44 -8.19
CA ASP A 54 0.32 -1.43 -7.91
C ASP A 54 0.03 -1.81 -6.45
N GLU A 55 -0.86 -1.06 -5.82
CA GLU A 55 -1.53 -1.44 -4.58
C GLU A 55 -0.65 -2.10 -3.49
N PRO A 56 0.53 -1.54 -3.12
CA PRO A 56 1.39 -2.10 -2.09
C PRO A 56 0.72 -2.12 -0.71
N ASN A 57 -0.37 -1.39 -0.52
CA ASN A 57 -1.13 -1.36 0.72
C ASN A 57 -2.16 -2.51 0.85
N VAL A 58 -2.47 -3.24 -0.22
CA VAL A 58 -3.39 -4.41 -0.16
C VAL A 58 -2.81 -5.67 -0.80
N GLY A 59 -1.96 -5.57 -1.83
CA GLY A 59 -1.30 -6.71 -2.46
C GLY A 59 -0.60 -7.63 -1.43
N PRO A 60 0.27 -7.11 -0.56
CA PRO A 60 0.91 -7.88 0.50
C PRO A 60 -0.03 -8.50 1.53
N ILE A 61 -1.20 -7.91 1.78
CA ILE A 61 -2.24 -8.53 2.63
C ILE A 61 -2.83 -9.74 1.89
N GLY A 62 -3.07 -9.62 0.59
CA GLY A 62 -3.47 -10.73 -0.27
C GLY A 62 -2.43 -11.86 -0.33
N SER A 63 -1.15 -11.49 -0.47
CA SER A 63 -0.04 -12.41 -0.73
C SER A 63 0.59 -13.06 0.50
N TYR A 64 0.63 -12.35 1.64
CA TYR A 64 1.41 -12.72 2.83
C TYR A 64 0.61 -12.67 4.15
N ASP A 65 -0.69 -12.36 4.11
CA ASP A 65 -1.58 -12.39 5.29
C ASP A 65 -2.76 -13.34 5.08
N SER A 66 -3.62 -13.05 4.12
CA SER A 66 -4.80 -13.86 3.79
C SER A 66 -4.46 -15.09 2.92
N GLY A 67 -3.36 -15.01 2.16
CA GLY A 67 -2.89 -16.04 1.25
C GLY A 67 -3.76 -16.24 0.00
N ILE A 68 -4.63 -15.28 -0.35
CA ILE A 68 -5.50 -15.37 -1.52
C ILE A 68 -4.77 -15.05 -2.83
N PHE A 69 -3.74 -14.22 -2.79
CA PHE A 69 -2.88 -13.91 -3.94
C PHE A 69 -1.59 -14.71 -3.85
N ALA A 70 -0.96 -14.95 -5.00
CA ALA A 70 0.39 -15.53 -5.03
C ALA A 70 1.37 -14.66 -4.22
N PRO A 71 2.32 -15.26 -3.48
CA PRO A 71 2.65 -16.69 -3.42
C PRO A 71 1.76 -17.51 -2.45
N GLY A 72 0.72 -16.92 -1.87
CA GLY A 72 -0.26 -17.64 -1.04
C GLY A 72 0.25 -17.99 0.35
N ARG A 73 1.05 -17.11 0.95
CA ARG A 73 1.63 -17.31 2.28
C ARG A 73 0.72 -16.74 3.35
N CYS A 74 0.53 -17.49 4.43
CA CYS A 74 -0.20 -17.04 5.61
C CYS A 74 0.06 -17.96 6.82
N SER A 75 -0.53 -17.65 7.97
CA SER A 75 -0.49 -18.49 9.16
C SER A 75 -1.85 -18.60 9.84
N ASP A 76 -2.14 -19.75 10.47
CA ASP A 76 -3.32 -19.91 11.31
C ASP A 76 -3.29 -18.90 12.48
N PRO A 77 -4.42 -18.25 12.84
CA PRO A 77 -5.78 -18.50 12.34
C PRO A 77 -6.24 -17.54 11.22
N PHE A 78 -5.35 -16.81 10.55
CA PHE A 78 -5.71 -15.63 9.73
C PHE A 78 -6.04 -15.95 8.26
N GLY A 79 -5.39 -16.97 7.71
CA GLY A 79 -5.53 -17.35 6.30
C GLY A 79 -6.97 -17.62 5.86
N ILE A 80 -7.31 -17.22 4.62
CA ILE A 80 -8.56 -17.65 3.96
C ILE A 80 -8.53 -19.15 3.68
N THR A 81 -7.32 -19.67 3.43
CA THR A 81 -7.07 -21.10 3.29
C THR A 81 -6.14 -21.58 4.39
N LYS A 82 -6.07 -22.90 4.56
CA LYS A 82 -5.11 -23.51 5.48
C LYS A 82 -3.70 -23.40 4.89
N CYS A 83 -3.01 -22.29 5.15
CA CYS A 83 -1.64 -22.13 4.68
C CYS A 83 -0.69 -23.09 5.39
N THR A 84 0.27 -23.59 4.62
CA THR A 84 1.33 -24.48 5.10
C THR A 84 2.65 -23.75 5.34
N ALA A 85 2.74 -22.48 4.96
CA ALA A 85 3.91 -21.64 5.10
C ALA A 85 3.49 -20.17 5.16
N GLY A 86 4.29 -19.37 5.86
CA GLY A 86 4.05 -17.94 6.03
C GLY A 86 4.01 -17.53 7.49
N ASN A 87 3.89 -16.22 7.69
CA ASN A 87 3.69 -15.62 9.00
C ASN A 87 2.95 -14.28 8.83
N SER A 88 1.63 -14.35 8.87
CA SER A 88 0.70 -13.22 8.74
C SER A 88 0.99 -12.08 9.72
N THR A 89 1.64 -12.39 10.84
CA THR A 89 2.00 -11.40 11.86
C THR A 89 3.18 -10.51 11.46
N VAL A 90 4.01 -10.88 10.48
CA VAL A 90 5.24 -10.13 10.11
C VAL A 90 5.45 -9.94 8.62
N GLU A 91 5.11 -10.92 7.79
CA GLU A 91 5.47 -10.94 6.37
C GLU A 91 4.88 -9.78 5.55
N PRO A 92 3.61 -9.36 5.75
CA PRO A 92 3.07 -8.20 5.05
C PRO A 92 3.89 -6.92 5.28
N TYR A 93 4.39 -6.72 6.51
CA TYR A 93 5.21 -5.56 6.85
C TYR A 93 6.59 -5.59 6.20
N ILE A 94 7.20 -6.77 6.09
CA ILE A 94 8.48 -6.94 5.40
C ILE A 94 8.30 -6.68 3.90
N ALA A 95 7.27 -7.25 3.29
CA ALA A 95 6.97 -7.07 1.88
C ALA A 95 6.76 -5.60 1.53
N VAL A 96 5.89 -4.88 2.26
CA VAL A 96 5.66 -3.44 2.04
C VAL A 96 6.92 -2.62 2.23
N HIS A 97 7.75 -2.94 3.24
CA HIS A 97 9.01 -2.23 3.46
C HIS A 97 9.95 -2.35 2.24
N ASN A 98 10.11 -3.56 1.71
CA ASN A 98 10.93 -3.80 0.53
C ASN A 98 10.33 -3.17 -0.74
N MET A 99 9.00 -3.20 -0.91
CA MET A 99 8.30 -2.51 -2.00
C MET A 99 8.54 -1.00 -1.98
N ILE A 100 8.50 -0.36 -0.80
CA ILE A 100 8.79 1.07 -0.66
C ILE A 100 10.25 1.38 -1.02
N LEU A 101 11.20 0.54 -0.58
CA LEU A 101 12.61 0.70 -0.94
C LEU A 101 12.86 0.50 -2.44
N ALA A 102 12.21 -0.50 -3.04
CA ALA A 102 12.28 -0.78 -4.48
C ALA A 102 11.69 0.36 -5.31
N HIS A 103 10.51 0.86 -4.92
CA HIS A 103 9.91 2.05 -5.50
C HIS A 103 10.87 3.24 -5.45
N ALA A 104 11.39 3.56 -4.25
CA ALA A 104 12.29 4.69 -4.08
C ALA A 104 13.54 4.54 -4.95
N SER A 105 14.14 3.35 -5.02
CA SER A 105 15.31 3.07 -5.86
C SER A 105 15.03 3.28 -7.34
N ALA A 106 13.92 2.74 -7.86
CA ALA A 106 13.51 2.95 -9.24
C ALA A 106 13.23 4.43 -9.55
N THR A 107 12.57 5.16 -8.65
CA THR A 107 12.33 6.60 -8.81
C THR A 107 13.64 7.39 -8.85
N ARG A 108 14.60 7.09 -7.95
CA ARG A 108 15.91 7.76 -7.94
C ARG A 108 16.69 7.48 -9.22
N LEU A 109 16.74 6.22 -9.65
CA LEU A 109 17.34 5.83 -10.94
C LEU A 109 16.74 6.63 -12.09
N TYR A 110 15.41 6.73 -12.16
CA TYR A 110 14.72 7.47 -13.20
C TYR A 110 15.14 8.96 -13.22
N ARG A 111 15.13 9.60 -12.05
CA ARG A 111 15.50 11.01 -11.91
C ARG A 111 16.95 11.27 -12.31
N GLU A 112 17.85 10.37 -11.95
CA GLU A 112 19.29 10.50 -12.20
C GLU A 112 19.66 10.25 -13.67
N GLN A 113 19.08 9.23 -14.30
CA GLN A 113 19.53 8.78 -15.62
C GLN A 113 18.62 9.20 -16.77
N TYR A 114 17.32 9.33 -16.52
CA TYR A 114 16.31 9.38 -17.59
C TYR A 114 15.52 10.70 -17.62
N GLN A 115 15.22 11.29 -16.46
CA GLN A 115 14.27 12.41 -16.35
C GLN A 115 14.71 13.65 -17.14
N ALA A 116 16.01 13.96 -17.21
CA ALA A 116 16.49 15.13 -17.96
C ALA A 116 16.18 15.05 -19.46
N VAL A 117 16.14 13.85 -20.03
CA VAL A 117 15.88 13.60 -21.46
C VAL A 117 14.41 13.27 -21.69
N GLN A 118 13.86 12.33 -20.92
CA GLN A 118 12.53 11.76 -21.12
C GLN A 118 11.42 12.62 -20.53
N LYS A 119 11.73 13.48 -19.54
CA LYS A 119 10.81 14.45 -18.92
C LYS A 119 9.53 13.85 -18.32
N GLY A 120 9.48 12.54 -18.13
CA GLY A 120 8.37 11.88 -17.43
C GLY A 120 8.44 12.00 -15.91
N VAL A 121 7.49 11.36 -15.26
CA VAL A 121 7.29 11.35 -13.81
C VAL A 121 7.06 9.93 -13.30
N VAL A 122 7.47 9.69 -12.05
CA VAL A 122 7.34 8.38 -11.39
C VAL A 122 6.48 8.49 -10.15
N GLY A 123 5.47 7.63 -10.07
CA GLY A 123 4.54 7.56 -8.96
C GLY A 123 4.36 6.14 -8.44
N ILE A 124 3.47 6.02 -7.48
CA ILE A 124 3.01 4.75 -6.91
C ILE A 124 1.49 4.75 -6.89
N ASN A 125 0.89 3.58 -7.01
CA ASN A 125 -0.55 3.41 -6.88
C ASN A 125 -0.88 2.94 -5.46
N VAL A 126 -2.03 3.34 -4.91
CA VAL A 126 -2.59 2.77 -3.68
C VAL A 126 -4.07 2.44 -3.86
N TYR A 127 -4.50 1.30 -3.32
CA TYR A 127 -5.92 0.98 -3.20
C TYR A 127 -6.54 1.96 -2.20
N SER A 128 -7.69 2.51 -2.52
CA SER A 128 -8.35 3.53 -1.71
C SER A 128 -9.77 3.15 -1.33
N PHE A 129 -10.07 3.36 -0.06
CA PHE A 129 -11.43 3.46 0.44
C PHE A 129 -11.61 4.86 1.00
N TRP A 130 -12.80 5.44 0.86
CA TRP A 130 -13.19 6.46 1.83
C TRP A 130 -13.75 5.80 3.08
N THR A 131 -13.49 6.40 4.23
CA THR A 131 -13.93 5.86 5.52
C THR A 131 -14.81 6.84 6.26
N TYR A 132 -16.09 6.51 6.34
CA TYR A 132 -17.03 7.22 7.19
C TYR A 132 -16.97 6.68 8.62
N PRO A 133 -17.04 7.54 9.64
CA PRO A 133 -17.21 7.07 11.00
C PRO A 133 -18.63 6.50 11.17
N LEU A 134 -18.76 5.37 11.86
CA LEU A 134 -20.07 4.77 12.15
C LEU A 134 -20.92 5.69 13.02
N THR A 135 -20.31 6.33 14.02
CA THR A 135 -20.96 7.34 14.87
C THR A 135 -20.11 8.60 14.97
N ASN A 136 -20.68 9.70 15.45
CA ASN A 136 -19.93 10.95 15.70
C ASN A 136 -19.13 10.91 17.02
N SER A 137 -18.92 9.73 17.61
CA SER A 137 -18.12 9.59 18.83
C SER A 137 -16.63 9.82 18.52
N THR A 138 -15.88 10.32 19.51
CA THR A 138 -14.44 10.58 19.35
C THR A 138 -13.68 9.31 18.98
N VAL A 139 -14.04 8.16 19.55
CA VAL A 139 -13.36 6.88 19.28
C VAL A 139 -13.57 6.41 17.84
N ASP A 140 -14.74 6.62 17.25
CA ASP A 140 -15.00 6.26 15.84
C ASP A 140 -14.31 7.22 14.88
N LEU A 141 -14.21 8.51 15.23
CA LEU A 141 -13.43 9.49 14.48
C LEU A 141 -11.92 9.24 14.56
N GLU A 142 -11.43 8.68 15.66
CA GLU A 142 -10.04 8.24 15.76
C GLU A 142 -9.82 6.94 14.96
N ALA A 143 -10.79 6.03 14.96
CA ALA A 143 -10.75 4.81 14.17
C ALA A 143 -10.68 5.08 12.65
N THR A 144 -11.39 6.10 12.13
CA THR A 144 -11.26 6.50 10.72
C THR A 144 -9.84 6.99 10.39
N LYS A 145 -9.24 7.79 11.27
CA LYS A 145 -7.84 8.25 11.09
C LYS A 145 -6.87 7.08 11.13
N ARG A 146 -7.03 6.14 12.07
CA ARG A 146 -6.21 4.92 12.11
C ARG A 146 -6.36 4.11 10.84
N TYR A 147 -7.57 3.97 10.32
CA TYR A 147 -7.80 3.28 9.04
C TYR A 147 -7.03 3.96 7.91
N GLN A 148 -7.12 5.28 7.80
CA GLN A 148 -6.39 6.05 6.79
C GLN A 148 -4.87 5.94 6.95
N ASP A 149 -4.35 5.94 8.19
CA ASP A 149 -2.92 5.73 8.46
C ASP A 149 -2.45 4.34 8.01
N PHE A 150 -3.24 3.29 8.25
CA PHE A 150 -2.90 1.94 7.80
C PHE A 150 -3.08 1.76 6.29
N MET A 151 -4.13 2.32 5.69
CA MET A 151 -4.40 2.16 4.26
C MET A 151 -3.54 3.06 3.36
N PHE A 152 -3.44 4.35 3.68
CA PHE A 152 -2.67 5.31 2.89
C PHE A 152 -1.30 5.54 3.50
N GLY A 153 -1.27 5.84 4.79
CA GLY A 153 -0.05 6.23 5.51
C GLY A 153 1.03 5.14 5.52
N TRP A 154 0.66 3.86 5.46
CA TRP A 154 1.62 2.76 5.44
C TRP A 154 2.59 2.83 4.26
N THR A 155 2.10 3.29 3.10
CA THR A 155 2.92 3.47 1.89
C THR A 155 3.31 4.93 1.68
N LEU A 156 2.35 5.85 1.73
CA LEU A 156 2.58 7.26 1.42
C LEU A 156 3.33 8.01 2.53
N GLY A 157 3.19 7.58 3.78
CA GLY A 157 3.89 8.17 4.92
C GLY A 157 5.41 8.14 4.74
N PRO A 158 6.02 6.98 4.48
CA PRO A 158 7.44 6.89 4.14
C PRO A 158 7.85 7.75 2.94
N LEU A 159 7.05 7.77 1.88
CA LEU A 159 7.40 8.51 0.65
C LEU A 159 7.30 10.02 0.80
N VAL A 160 6.42 10.54 1.66
CA VAL A 160 6.26 11.99 1.85
C VAL A 160 7.04 12.50 3.07
N PHE A 161 7.03 11.75 4.16
CA PHE A 161 7.58 12.18 5.44
C PHE A 161 8.89 11.48 5.83
N GLY A 162 9.20 10.34 5.20
CA GLY A 162 10.41 9.55 5.44
C GLY A 162 10.25 8.43 6.47
N ASP A 163 9.06 8.22 7.02
CA ASP A 163 8.83 7.18 8.03
C ASP A 163 7.35 6.76 8.10
N TYR A 164 7.06 5.64 8.75
CA TYR A 164 5.70 5.14 8.95
C TYR A 164 4.88 6.01 9.92
N PRO A 165 3.53 6.00 9.81
CA PRO A 165 2.65 6.67 10.76
C PRO A 165 2.88 6.22 12.20
N GLN A 166 2.75 7.14 13.15
CA GLN A 166 3.03 6.85 14.55
C GLN A 166 2.10 5.77 15.13
N VAL A 167 0.83 5.75 14.72
CA VAL A 167 -0.11 4.73 15.19
C VAL A 167 0.27 3.33 14.73
N MET A 168 0.83 3.18 13.52
CA MET A 168 1.33 1.89 13.05
C MET A 168 2.53 1.44 13.88
N LYS A 169 3.49 2.32 14.15
CA LYS A 169 4.65 1.99 15.00
C LYS A 169 4.22 1.55 16.40
N THR A 170 3.22 2.22 16.97
CA THR A 170 2.67 1.87 18.29
C THR A 170 1.94 0.53 18.27
N ASN A 171 1.02 0.33 17.32
CA ASN A 171 0.18 -0.86 17.29
C ASN A 171 0.96 -2.09 16.80
N VAL A 172 1.74 -1.97 15.74
CA VAL A 172 2.48 -3.10 15.16
C VAL A 172 3.71 -3.43 16.01
N GLY A 173 4.38 -2.39 16.54
CA GLY A 173 5.56 -2.54 17.38
C GLY A 173 6.77 -3.04 16.61
N SER A 174 7.54 -3.94 17.21
CA SER A 174 8.80 -4.46 16.64
C SER A 174 8.64 -5.30 15.37
N ARG A 175 7.40 -5.60 14.95
CA ARG A 175 7.10 -6.34 13.72
C ARG A 175 7.10 -5.43 12.49
N LEU A 176 6.95 -4.12 12.69
CA LEU A 176 7.09 -3.13 11.63
C LEU A 176 8.58 -2.83 11.45
N PRO A 177 9.18 -3.08 10.26
CA PRO A 177 10.57 -2.71 10.02
C PRO A 177 10.79 -1.21 10.23
N SER A 178 11.99 -0.83 10.66
CA SER A 178 12.37 0.57 10.82
C SER A 178 13.27 1.02 9.67
N PHE A 179 13.01 2.21 9.12
CA PHE A 179 13.99 2.85 8.24
C PHE A 179 15.19 3.35 9.06
N THR A 180 16.40 3.04 8.61
CA THR A 180 17.58 3.75 9.08
C THR A 180 17.50 5.22 8.65
N LYS A 181 18.30 6.10 9.25
CA LYS A 181 18.34 7.51 8.86
C LYS A 181 18.62 7.68 7.35
N SER A 182 19.56 6.91 6.80
CA SER A 182 19.89 6.98 5.37
C SER A 182 18.75 6.45 4.49
N GLN A 183 18.07 5.38 4.91
CA GLN A 183 16.90 4.89 4.18
C GLN A 183 15.75 5.89 4.22
N SER A 184 15.48 6.50 5.38
CA SER A 184 14.46 7.53 5.55
C SER A 184 14.71 8.73 4.61
N GLU A 185 15.95 9.22 4.57
CA GLU A 185 16.36 10.29 3.65
C GLU A 185 16.25 9.87 2.18
N PHE A 186 16.53 8.59 1.87
CA PHE A 186 16.45 8.05 0.52
C PHE A 186 15.00 7.92 0.00
N VAL A 187 14.09 7.39 0.82
CA VAL A 187 12.67 7.18 0.43
C VAL A 187 11.88 8.49 0.42
N LYS A 188 12.24 9.45 1.27
CA LYS A 188 11.51 10.71 1.39
C LYS A 188 11.59 11.53 0.09
N GLY A 189 10.44 11.92 -0.41
CA GLY A 189 10.26 12.66 -1.65
C GLY A 189 10.52 11.82 -2.91
N ALA A 190 10.65 10.50 -2.82
CA ALA A 190 10.86 9.62 -3.97
C ALA A 190 9.56 9.32 -4.74
N ILE A 191 8.69 10.33 -4.91
CA ILE A 191 7.37 10.24 -5.55
C ILE A 191 7.07 11.56 -6.28
N ASP A 192 6.51 11.49 -7.48
CA ASP A 192 6.08 12.66 -8.27
C ASP A 192 4.54 12.79 -8.35
N PHE A 193 3.80 11.68 -8.22
CA PHE A 193 2.34 11.66 -8.21
C PHE A 193 1.81 10.45 -7.42
N ILE A 194 0.54 10.52 -6.99
CA ILE A 194 -0.19 9.43 -6.35
C ILE A 194 -1.21 8.88 -7.35
N GLY A 195 -1.08 7.60 -7.70
CA GLY A 195 -2.15 6.84 -8.34
C GLY A 195 -3.12 6.31 -7.29
N ILE A 196 -4.42 6.34 -7.57
CA ILE A 196 -5.42 5.69 -6.71
C ILE A 196 -6.29 4.73 -7.52
N ASN A 197 -6.59 3.61 -6.90
CA ASN A 197 -7.66 2.70 -7.30
C ASN A 197 -8.80 2.89 -6.31
N HIS A 198 -9.97 3.35 -6.78
CA HIS A 198 -11.10 3.67 -5.91
C HIS A 198 -12.37 3.06 -6.45
N TYR A 199 -13.06 2.27 -5.63
CA TYR A 199 -14.30 1.61 -6.02
C TYR A 199 -15.46 1.96 -5.10
N TYR A 200 -15.22 2.06 -3.80
CA TYR A 200 -16.28 2.31 -2.82
C TYR A 200 -15.74 2.79 -1.47
N SER A 201 -16.68 3.06 -0.57
CA SER A 201 -16.44 3.54 0.79
C SER A 201 -16.91 2.54 1.83
N VAL A 202 -16.33 2.63 3.03
CA VAL A 202 -16.70 1.80 4.17
C VAL A 202 -17.06 2.66 5.38
N TYR A 203 -17.94 2.12 6.23
CA TYR A 203 -18.15 2.64 7.57
C TYR A 203 -17.21 1.94 8.54
N VAL A 204 -16.55 2.72 9.41
CA VAL A 204 -15.61 2.19 10.40
C VAL A 204 -15.95 2.65 11.80
N ASN A 205 -15.68 1.80 12.79
CA ASN A 205 -15.83 2.13 14.19
C ASN A 205 -14.70 1.52 15.02
N ASP A 206 -14.50 2.06 16.22
CA ASP A 206 -13.43 1.63 17.11
C ASP A 206 -13.57 0.14 17.49
N ARG A 207 -12.41 -0.50 17.59
CA ARG A 207 -12.27 -1.86 18.11
C ARG A 207 -11.09 -1.85 19.09
N PRO A 208 -11.22 -2.45 20.28
CA PRO A 208 -10.09 -2.64 21.17
C PRO A 208 -8.97 -3.44 20.50
N LEU A 209 -7.74 -2.97 20.68
CA LEU A 209 -6.57 -3.65 20.13
C LEU A 209 -6.44 -5.02 20.80
N LYS A 210 -6.43 -6.09 19.99
CA LYS A 210 -6.29 -7.46 20.50
C LYS A 210 -4.97 -7.64 21.23
N GLU A 211 -4.92 -8.50 22.24
CA GLU A 211 -3.66 -8.95 22.85
C GLU A 211 -3.16 -10.23 22.17
N GLY A 212 -1.85 -10.49 22.25
CA GLY A 212 -1.24 -11.71 21.70
C GLY A 212 -0.94 -11.63 20.20
N VAL A 213 -1.14 -12.75 19.50
CA VAL A 213 -0.83 -12.90 18.07
C VAL A 213 -1.83 -12.11 17.23
N ARG A 214 -1.33 -11.26 16.33
CA ARG A 214 -2.11 -10.35 15.49
C ARG A 214 -1.63 -10.37 14.05
N ASP A 215 -2.56 -10.26 13.11
CA ASP A 215 -2.35 -9.97 11.71
C ASP A 215 -2.49 -8.45 11.44
N TYR A 216 -2.41 -8.06 10.17
CA TYR A 216 -2.54 -6.66 9.78
C TYR A 216 -3.88 -6.06 10.19
N ALA A 217 -4.98 -6.80 10.00
CA ALA A 217 -6.32 -6.31 10.31
C ALA A 217 -6.54 -6.13 11.83
N ALA A 218 -5.99 -7.02 12.66
CA ALA A 218 -6.01 -6.86 14.11
C ALA A 218 -5.16 -5.67 14.59
N ASP A 219 -4.04 -5.36 13.93
CA ASP A 219 -3.20 -4.19 14.25
C ASP A 219 -3.86 -2.85 13.88
N MET A 220 -4.63 -2.82 12.79
CA MET A 220 -5.42 -1.64 12.41
C MET A 220 -6.47 -1.30 13.48
N SER A 221 -6.99 -2.35 14.16
CA SER A 221 -7.86 -2.22 15.33
C SER A 221 -9.15 -1.46 15.05
N VAL A 222 -9.88 -1.89 14.02
CA VAL A 222 -11.15 -1.31 13.60
C VAL A 222 -12.15 -2.41 13.25
N TYR A 223 -13.43 -2.05 13.27
CA TYR A 223 -14.47 -2.79 12.55
C TYR A 223 -14.88 -2.03 11.30
N GLN A 224 -15.26 -2.74 10.24
CA GLN A 224 -15.67 -2.21 8.94
C GLN A 224 -17.07 -2.69 8.56
N ARG A 225 -17.79 -1.94 7.71
CA ARG A 225 -19.13 -2.25 7.18
C ARG A 225 -19.35 -1.60 5.81
N GLY A 226 -20.14 -2.25 4.95
CA GLY A 226 -20.56 -1.67 3.66
C GLY A 226 -21.61 -0.58 3.84
N SER A 227 -22.52 -0.78 4.79
CA SER A 227 -23.52 0.20 5.23
C SER A 227 -23.55 0.36 6.75
N ARG A 228 -24.21 1.42 7.24
CA ARG A 228 -24.41 1.65 8.69
C ARG A 228 -25.15 0.51 9.40
N THR A 229 -25.96 -0.27 8.66
CA THR A 229 -26.82 -1.32 9.20
C THR A 229 -26.25 -2.72 9.04
N ASP A 230 -25.16 -2.87 8.27
CA ASP A 230 -24.55 -4.17 8.01
C ASP A 230 -23.84 -4.72 9.25
N PRO A 231 -23.67 -6.04 9.35
CA PRO A 231 -22.83 -6.63 10.39
C PRO A 231 -21.38 -6.14 10.29
N ALA A 232 -20.74 -6.05 11.45
CA ALA A 232 -19.33 -5.70 11.56
C ALA A 232 -18.44 -6.84 11.02
N THR A 233 -17.39 -6.50 10.28
CA THR A 233 -16.25 -7.38 9.99
C THR A 233 -14.95 -6.73 10.43
N SER A 234 -13.94 -7.53 10.74
CA SER A 234 -12.62 -7.05 11.15
C SER A 234 -11.47 -7.73 10.42
N GLU A 235 -11.76 -8.55 9.42
CA GLU A 235 -10.78 -9.35 8.70
C GLU A 235 -10.65 -8.85 7.26
N TYR A 236 -11.77 -8.77 6.55
CA TYR A 236 -11.82 -8.33 5.16
C TYR A 236 -12.77 -7.15 4.98
N ALA A 237 -12.44 -6.27 4.03
CA ALA A 237 -13.35 -5.23 3.58
C ALA A 237 -14.63 -5.87 3.00
N PRO A 238 -15.82 -5.34 3.31
CA PRO A 238 -17.08 -5.83 2.75
C PRO A 238 -17.09 -5.75 1.22
N THR A 239 -17.56 -6.80 0.54
CA THR A 239 -17.65 -6.86 -0.93
C THR A 239 -19.01 -6.44 -1.48
N ALA A 240 -20.00 -6.25 -0.62
CA ALA A 240 -21.30 -5.67 -0.95
C ALA A 240 -21.33 -4.25 -0.42
N TYR A 241 -21.46 -3.27 -1.31
CA TYR A 241 -21.38 -1.86 -0.98
C TYR A 241 -22.32 -1.04 -1.88
N PRO A 242 -22.84 0.08 -1.39
CA PRO A 242 -23.55 1.04 -2.23
C PRO A 242 -22.57 1.86 -3.07
N ASP A 243 -23.05 2.37 -4.21
CA ASP A 243 -22.32 3.38 -4.97
C ASP A 243 -22.13 4.65 -4.12
N ASP A 244 -20.93 5.21 -4.13
CA ASP A 244 -20.60 6.41 -3.37
C ASP A 244 -19.60 7.34 -4.10
N PRO A 245 -20.07 8.17 -5.06
CA PRO A 245 -19.22 9.13 -5.74
C PRO A 245 -18.65 10.22 -4.81
N GLU A 246 -19.33 10.53 -3.69
CA GLU A 246 -18.85 11.53 -2.72
C GLU A 246 -17.62 11.02 -1.97
N GLY A 247 -17.56 9.72 -1.67
CA GLY A 247 -16.39 9.04 -1.12
C GLY A 247 -15.12 9.33 -1.93
N LEU A 248 -15.18 9.21 -3.26
CA LEU A 248 -14.05 9.54 -4.13
C LEU A 248 -13.62 11.01 -3.97
N GLN A 249 -14.58 11.93 -3.95
CA GLN A 249 -14.27 13.35 -3.75
C GLN A 249 -13.55 13.58 -2.41
N PHE A 250 -13.99 12.92 -1.34
CA PHE A 250 -13.35 13.04 -0.03
C PHE A 250 -11.95 12.42 0.01
N VAL A 251 -11.72 11.29 -0.67
CA VAL A 251 -10.38 10.71 -0.83
C VAL A 251 -9.45 11.70 -1.52
N LEU A 252 -9.88 12.31 -2.62
CA LEU A 252 -9.07 13.29 -3.36
C LEU A 252 -8.73 14.52 -2.50
N GLN A 253 -9.71 15.05 -1.75
CA GLN A 253 -9.49 16.18 -0.84
C GLN A 253 -8.50 15.81 0.27
N TYR A 254 -8.71 14.67 0.94
CA TYR A 254 -7.83 14.19 1.99
C TYR A 254 -6.40 13.99 1.49
N LEU A 255 -6.19 13.32 0.36
CA LEU A 255 -4.85 13.07 -0.17
C LEU A 255 -4.15 14.37 -0.55
N THR A 256 -4.89 15.34 -1.12
CA THR A 256 -4.35 16.67 -1.45
C THR A 256 -3.86 17.39 -0.20
N GLU A 257 -4.65 17.39 0.87
CA GLU A 257 -4.31 18.08 2.12
C GLU A 257 -3.23 17.36 2.92
N ALA A 258 -3.31 16.04 3.03
CA ALA A 258 -2.45 15.25 3.89
C ALA A 258 -1.06 15.00 3.29
N TYR A 259 -0.94 14.87 1.96
CA TYR A 259 0.30 14.42 1.31
C TYR A 259 0.95 15.48 0.41
N GLY A 260 0.78 16.75 0.78
CA GLY A 260 1.56 17.86 0.20
C GLY A 260 1.12 18.32 -1.19
N GLY A 261 -0.14 18.06 -1.56
CA GLY A 261 -0.70 18.52 -2.84
C GLY A 261 -0.07 17.89 -4.08
N LEU A 262 0.48 16.68 -3.96
CA LEU A 262 0.97 15.91 -5.10
C LEU A 262 -0.16 15.70 -6.13
N PRO A 263 0.14 15.71 -7.44
CA PRO A 263 -0.83 15.32 -8.46
C PRO A 263 -1.43 13.95 -8.18
N ILE A 264 -2.73 13.82 -8.36
CA ILE A 264 -3.46 12.56 -8.16
C ILE A 264 -4.03 12.09 -9.51
N TYR A 265 -3.85 10.81 -9.81
CA TYR A 265 -4.45 10.15 -10.96
C TYR A 265 -5.36 9.03 -10.47
N VAL A 266 -6.65 9.06 -10.83
CA VAL A 266 -7.53 7.91 -10.67
C VAL A 266 -7.15 6.91 -11.76
N GLN A 267 -6.47 5.83 -11.37
CA GLN A 267 -5.96 4.81 -12.29
C GLN A 267 -6.97 3.67 -12.45
N GLU A 268 -7.75 3.38 -11.41
CA GLU A 268 -8.89 2.47 -11.49
C GLU A 268 -10.12 3.02 -10.76
N ASN A 269 -11.28 2.85 -11.40
CA ASN A 269 -12.62 3.06 -10.86
C ASN A 269 -13.62 2.34 -11.77
N GLY A 270 -14.58 1.62 -11.20
CA GLY A 270 -15.58 0.86 -11.96
C GLY A 270 -16.50 0.01 -11.11
#